data_AF-A0AAE3GSX7-F1
#
_entry.id   AF-A0AAE3GSX7-F1
#
_cell.length_a   1.000
_cell.length_b   1.000
_cell.length_c   1.000
_cell.angle_alpha   90.00
_cell.angle_beta   90.00
_cell.angle_gamma   90.00
#
_symmetry.space_group_name_H-M   'P 1'
#
loop_
_entity.id
_entity.type
_entity.pdbx_description
1 polymer ?
#
loop_
_entity_poly.entity_id
_entity_poly.type
_entity_poly.pdbx_seq_one_letter_code
_entity_poly.pdbx_strand_id
1 'polypeptide(L)'
;MNKLPPTFCWTKMGTEASEELTAIIRRKEWERQLCNGFFLWGIGQSLGENAKFAARDIPSLRAIFSPMPSKPKAIDVAPTGVVLWNAWVDAQGQTRQLPIHYFVTSRASLPSGRKKENHYALVCFSDRALDAQQEDTCIDPRHLRNITTNKPLGPSQVTAVVRVLSQKDESCDSKSYAVSFTTQLCPPYCVQLAQPVLLEASKLIEIKAISDSGNIESWRTLVRHLRSRIVDRIDWVQCTLDLGEISMPLDWEDKVNSLAFQYPYL
;
A
#
# COMPACT_ATOMS: atom_id res chain seq x y z
N MET A 1 -3.82 24.83 -3.69
CA MET A 1 -2.97 23.77 -4.27
C MET A 1 -2.01 23.27 -3.21
N ASN A 2 -2.07 21.98 -2.86
CA ASN A 2 -1.10 21.39 -1.95
C ASN A 2 0.25 21.26 -2.66
N LYS A 3 1.30 21.87 -2.09
CA LYS A 3 2.66 21.75 -2.63
C LYS A 3 3.19 20.34 -2.38
N LEU A 4 3.79 19.75 -3.42
CA LEU A 4 4.48 18.47 -3.30
C LEU A 4 5.63 18.59 -2.28
N PRO A 5 5.82 17.60 -1.40
CA PRO A 5 7.01 17.53 -0.55
C PRO A 5 8.27 17.48 -1.42
N PRO A 6 9.41 17.98 -0.91
CA PRO A 6 10.68 17.97 -1.66
C PRO A 6 11.13 16.56 -2.01
N THR A 7 10.79 15.58 -1.16
CA THR A 7 11.04 14.15 -1.38
C THR A 7 9.79 13.35 -1.02
N PHE A 8 9.45 12.36 -1.85
CA PHE A 8 8.33 11.43 -1.62
C PHE A 8 8.54 10.09 -2.32
N CYS A 9 7.78 9.08 -1.91
CA CYS A 9 7.59 7.87 -2.70
C CYS A 9 6.44 8.13 -3.69
N TRP A 10 6.71 8.01 -4.98
CA TRP A 10 5.68 8.09 -6.00
C TRP A 10 5.35 6.70 -6.51
N THR A 11 4.06 6.39 -6.62
CA THR A 11 3.58 5.15 -7.23
C THR A 11 2.48 5.41 -8.24
N LYS A 12 2.66 4.81 -9.42
CA LYS A 12 1.68 4.77 -10.51
C LYS A 12 0.80 3.54 -10.32
N MET A 13 -0.51 3.69 -10.40
CA MET A 13 -1.46 2.62 -10.12
C MET A 13 -2.40 2.35 -11.29
N GLY A 14 -2.82 1.11 -11.46
CA GLY A 14 -3.73 0.69 -12.51
C GLY A 14 -4.27 -0.70 -12.20
N THR A 15 -4.98 -1.28 -13.15
CA THR A 15 -5.45 -2.67 -13.06
C THR A 15 -4.27 -3.60 -12.80
N GLU A 16 -4.41 -4.48 -11.81
CA GLU A 16 -3.41 -5.49 -11.45
C GLU A 16 -4.11 -6.77 -11.01
N ALA A 17 -3.54 -7.92 -11.39
CA ALA A 17 -4.02 -9.23 -10.97
C ALA A 17 -5.53 -9.47 -11.23
N SER A 18 -6.01 -9.07 -12.42
CA SER A 18 -7.42 -9.14 -12.86
C SER A 18 -8.42 -8.24 -12.13
N GLU A 19 -7.94 -7.33 -11.28
CA GLU A 19 -8.80 -6.38 -10.57
C GLU A 19 -8.62 -4.97 -11.10
N GLU A 20 -9.75 -4.28 -11.34
CA GLU A 20 -9.77 -2.88 -11.74
C GLU A 20 -9.29 -1.97 -10.60
N LEU A 21 -8.74 -0.82 -10.97
CA LEU A 21 -8.15 0.11 -10.00
C LEU A 21 -9.14 0.54 -8.89
N THR A 22 -10.42 0.75 -9.24
CA THR A 22 -11.47 1.11 -8.27
C THR A 22 -11.73 0.00 -7.25
N ALA A 23 -11.74 -1.26 -7.69
CA ALA A 23 -11.85 -2.44 -6.83
C ALA A 23 -10.62 -2.57 -5.92
N ILE A 24 -9.41 -2.35 -6.46
CA ILE A 24 -8.16 -2.34 -5.68
C ILE A 24 -8.23 -1.27 -4.58
N ILE A 25 -8.58 -0.03 -4.91
CA ILE A 25 -8.67 1.07 -3.93
C ILE A 25 -9.69 0.73 -2.84
N ARG A 26 -10.87 0.22 -3.21
CA ARG A 26 -11.91 -0.18 -2.24
C ARG A 26 -11.41 -1.23 -1.26
N ARG A 27 -10.72 -2.27 -1.75
CA ARG A 27 -10.11 -3.28 -0.87
C ARG A 27 -9.05 -2.68 0.05
N LYS A 28 -8.22 -1.77 -0.45
CA LYS A 28 -7.20 -1.09 0.37
C LYS A 28 -7.81 -0.18 1.42
N GLU A 29 -8.96 0.43 1.12
CA GLU A 29 -9.75 1.16 2.10
C GLU A 29 -10.31 0.23 3.18
N TRP A 30 -10.79 -0.96 2.83
CA TRP A 30 -11.18 -1.96 3.84
C TRP A 30 -10.00 -2.48 4.66
N GLU A 31 -8.83 -2.71 4.05
CA GLU A 31 -7.61 -3.03 4.80
C GLU A 31 -7.27 -1.92 5.80
N ARG A 32 -7.29 -0.66 5.36
CA ARG A 32 -7.06 0.53 6.19
C ARG A 32 -8.01 0.55 7.39
N GLN A 33 -9.31 0.34 7.17
CA GLN A 33 -10.31 0.33 8.25
C GLN A 33 -10.12 -0.86 9.21
N LEU A 34 -9.78 -2.04 8.70
CA LEU A 34 -9.58 -3.26 9.50
C LEU A 34 -8.25 -3.29 10.27
N CYS A 35 -7.27 -2.48 9.86
CA CYS A 35 -5.92 -2.45 10.41
C CYS A 35 -5.58 -1.06 11.00
N ASN A 36 -6.56 -0.36 11.58
CA ASN A 36 -6.36 0.91 12.30
C ASN A 36 -5.56 1.97 11.51
N GLY A 37 -5.89 2.15 10.23
CA GLY A 37 -5.22 3.11 9.35
C GLY A 37 -4.12 2.50 8.47
N PHE A 38 -3.68 1.27 8.72
CA PHE A 38 -2.60 0.63 7.96
C PHE A 38 -3.10 -0.18 6.78
N PHE A 39 -2.35 -0.21 5.69
CA PHE A 39 -2.57 -1.14 4.58
C PHE A 39 -1.27 -1.41 3.83
N LEU A 40 -1.24 -2.51 3.07
CA LEU A 40 -0.07 -2.85 2.25
C LEU A 40 -0.37 -2.64 0.78
N TRP A 41 0.49 -1.90 0.08
CA TRP A 41 0.37 -1.70 -1.36
C TRP A 41 1.42 -2.53 -2.11
N GLY A 42 0.98 -3.52 -2.89
CA GLY A 42 1.87 -4.40 -3.66
C GLY A 42 2.66 -3.64 -4.74
N ILE A 43 3.95 -3.91 -4.86
CA ILE A 43 4.82 -3.32 -5.88
C ILE A 43 5.72 -4.38 -6.52
N GLY A 44 5.88 -4.30 -7.84
CA GLY A 44 6.61 -5.31 -8.63
C GLY A 44 8.13 -5.30 -8.45
N GLN A 45 8.70 -4.27 -7.81
CA GLN A 45 10.14 -4.09 -7.65
C GLN A 45 10.46 -3.59 -6.25
N SER A 46 11.62 -4.00 -5.72
CA SER A 46 12.12 -3.53 -4.44
C SER A 46 12.41 -2.03 -4.51
N LEU A 47 12.09 -1.29 -3.45
CA LEU A 47 12.66 0.03 -3.24
C LEU A 47 14.15 -0.03 -2.81
N GLY A 48 14.64 -1.20 -2.43
CA GLY A 48 16.05 -1.46 -2.11
C GLY A 48 16.60 -0.49 -1.06
N GLU A 49 17.85 -0.07 -1.27
CA GLU A 49 18.50 0.94 -0.42
C GLU A 49 17.79 2.30 -0.44
N ASN A 50 16.91 2.60 -1.41
CA ASN A 50 16.20 3.88 -1.48
C ASN A 50 15.23 4.05 -0.30
N ALA A 51 14.55 2.96 0.08
CA ALA A 51 13.66 2.96 1.25
C ALA A 51 14.48 3.12 2.54
N LYS A 52 15.63 2.45 2.66
CA LYS A 52 16.51 2.56 3.82
C LYS A 52 17.14 3.95 3.95
N PHE A 53 17.59 4.52 2.82
CA PHE A 53 18.13 5.87 2.78
C PHE A 53 17.07 6.89 3.20
N ALA A 54 15.86 6.79 2.65
CA ALA A 54 14.76 7.64 3.07
C ALA A 54 14.35 7.40 4.54
N ALA A 55 14.45 6.18 5.06
CA ALA A 55 14.15 5.88 6.46
C ALA A 55 15.16 6.49 7.44
N ARG A 56 16.40 6.70 7.02
CA ARG A 56 17.41 7.36 7.85
C ARG A 56 17.20 8.86 7.95
N ASP A 57 16.85 9.49 6.82
CA ASP A 57 16.90 10.96 6.71
C ASP A 57 15.51 11.62 6.71
N ILE A 58 14.43 10.86 6.52
CA ILE A 58 13.05 11.37 6.36
C ILE A 58 12.12 10.58 7.29
N PRO A 59 11.83 11.10 8.49
CA PRO A 59 11.01 10.42 9.51
C PRO A 59 9.57 10.12 9.06
N SER A 60 9.05 10.87 8.09
CA SER A 60 7.68 10.72 7.57
C SER A 60 7.66 10.88 6.05
N LEU A 61 8.12 9.85 5.34
CA LEU A 61 8.09 9.84 3.89
C LEU A 61 6.63 9.70 3.40
N ARG A 62 6.14 10.68 2.64
CA ARG A 62 4.82 10.57 1.99
C ARG A 62 4.88 9.62 0.80
N ALA A 63 3.88 8.75 0.66
CA ALA A 63 3.59 8.05 -0.56
C ALA A 63 2.45 8.76 -1.32
N ILE A 64 2.65 8.96 -2.62
CA ILE A 64 1.69 9.64 -3.49
C ILE A 64 1.29 8.66 -4.60
N PHE A 65 -0.02 8.49 -4.77
CA PHE A 65 -0.61 7.50 -5.66
C PHE A 65 -1.28 8.20 -6.83
N SER A 66 -0.91 7.84 -8.06
CA SER A 66 -1.45 8.42 -9.29
C SER A 66 -1.94 7.35 -10.25
N PRO A 67 -3.18 7.41 -10.76
CA PRO A 67 -3.66 6.50 -11.78
C PRO A 67 -2.82 6.59 -13.07
N MET A 68 -2.56 5.45 -13.71
CA MET A 68 -1.94 5.42 -15.02
C MET A 68 -2.99 5.80 -16.08
N PRO A 69 -2.72 6.80 -16.94
CA PRO A 69 -3.65 7.19 -18.00
C PRO A 69 -3.67 6.18 -19.16
N SER A 70 -2.62 5.36 -19.28
CA SER A 70 -2.52 4.33 -20.32
C SER A 70 -3.44 3.15 -20.05
N LYS A 71 -3.92 2.50 -21.12
CA LYS A 71 -4.67 1.23 -21.01
C LYS A 71 -3.85 0.18 -20.24
N PRO A 72 -4.48 -0.59 -19.34
CA PRO A 72 -3.83 -1.72 -18.68
C PRO A 72 -3.26 -2.72 -19.68
N LYS A 73 -2.17 -3.40 -19.30
CA LYS A 73 -1.61 -4.45 -20.14
C LYS A 73 -2.49 -5.70 -20.06
N ALA A 74 -2.58 -6.45 -21.15
CA ALA A 74 -3.36 -7.70 -21.20
C ALA A 74 -2.96 -8.68 -20.08
N ILE A 75 -1.66 -8.75 -19.76
CA ILE A 75 -1.15 -9.61 -18.68
C ILE A 75 -1.65 -9.20 -17.28
N ASP A 76 -1.99 -7.93 -17.08
CA ASP A 76 -2.49 -7.40 -15.81
C ASP A 76 -4.02 -7.55 -15.71
N VAL A 77 -4.73 -7.48 -16.84
CA VAL A 77 -6.18 -7.71 -16.95
C VAL A 77 -6.53 -9.20 -16.88
N ALA A 78 -5.78 -10.05 -17.59
CA ALA A 78 -6.02 -11.49 -17.68
C ALA A 78 -4.71 -12.27 -17.43
N PRO A 79 -4.20 -12.28 -16.19
CA PRO A 79 -3.00 -13.02 -15.84
C PRO A 79 -3.26 -14.53 -15.92
N THR A 80 -2.22 -15.29 -16.26
CA THR A 80 -2.27 -16.77 -16.27
C THR A 80 -2.45 -17.39 -14.89
N GLY A 81 -2.20 -16.61 -13.84
CA GLY A 81 -2.43 -16.98 -12.46
C GLY A 81 -2.23 -15.79 -11.54
N VAL A 82 -2.91 -15.82 -10.40
CA VAL A 82 -2.80 -14.81 -9.34
C VAL A 82 -2.37 -15.51 -8.07
N VAL A 83 -1.40 -14.93 -7.38
CA VAL A 83 -0.95 -15.40 -6.07
C VAL A 83 -1.39 -14.44 -4.98
N LEU A 84 -1.78 -14.99 -3.84
CA LEU A 84 -1.92 -14.28 -2.56
C LEU A 84 -0.61 -14.41 -1.78
N TRP A 85 -0.08 -13.29 -1.29
CA TRP A 85 1.11 -13.27 -0.45
C TRP A 85 0.72 -13.37 1.02
N ASN A 86 1.36 -14.29 1.74
CA ASN A 86 0.93 -14.67 3.09
C ASN A 86 1.94 -14.29 4.17
N ALA A 87 3.19 -14.07 3.79
CA ALA A 87 4.26 -13.72 4.71
C ALA A 87 5.09 -12.54 4.18
N TRP A 88 5.95 -12.01 5.03
CA TRP A 88 6.97 -11.03 4.70
C TRP A 88 8.31 -11.44 5.31
N VAL A 89 9.40 -10.89 4.77
CA VAL A 89 10.76 -11.11 5.28
C VAL A 89 11.16 -9.91 6.13
N ASP A 90 11.49 -10.16 7.40
CA ASP A 90 11.90 -9.12 8.35
C ASP A 90 13.34 -8.66 8.18
N ALA A 91 13.76 -7.67 9.00
CA ALA A 91 15.10 -7.10 8.94
C ALA A 91 16.21 -8.13 9.29
N GLN A 92 15.86 -9.22 9.99
CA GLN A 92 16.76 -10.32 10.31
C GLN A 92 16.73 -11.44 9.24
N GLY A 93 15.95 -11.27 8.16
CA GLY A 93 15.78 -12.26 7.11
C GLY A 93 14.80 -13.37 7.47
N GLN A 94 14.08 -13.27 8.59
CA GLN A 94 13.10 -14.27 9.01
C GLN A 94 11.77 -14.05 8.30
N THR A 95 11.13 -15.14 7.91
CA THR A 95 9.80 -15.10 7.30
C THR A 95 8.74 -15.03 8.40
N ARG A 96 8.01 -13.91 8.46
CA ARG A 96 6.91 -13.68 9.40
C ARG A 96 5.57 -13.66 8.66
N GLN A 97 4.52 -14.21 9.28
CA GLN A 97 3.18 -14.17 8.69
C GLN A 97 2.66 -12.73 8.61
N LEU A 98 1.95 -12.43 7.52
CA LEU A 98 1.19 -11.19 7.42
C LEU A 98 -0.05 -11.28 8.32
N PRO A 99 -0.37 -10.20 9.06
CA PRO A 99 -1.60 -10.15 9.84
C PRO A 99 -2.84 -10.39 8.97
N ILE A 100 -3.88 -10.94 9.60
CA ILE A 100 -5.01 -11.57 8.92
C ILE A 100 -5.73 -10.66 7.92
N HIS A 101 -5.73 -9.34 8.12
CA HIS A 101 -6.50 -8.44 7.26
C HIS A 101 -5.69 -7.86 6.10
N TYR A 102 -4.37 -7.99 6.08
CA TYR A 102 -3.58 -7.56 4.93
C TYR A 102 -3.84 -8.46 3.72
N PHE A 103 -4.02 -7.87 2.54
CA PHE A 103 -4.35 -8.62 1.34
C PHE A 103 -3.56 -8.12 0.15
N VAL A 104 -2.43 -8.77 -0.13
CA VAL A 104 -1.59 -8.44 -1.28
C VAL A 104 -1.64 -9.57 -2.29
N THR A 105 -2.17 -9.26 -3.47
CA THR A 105 -2.20 -10.16 -4.62
C THR A 105 -1.25 -9.67 -5.70
N SER A 106 -0.78 -10.59 -6.52
CA SER A 106 -0.02 -10.23 -7.71
C SER A 106 -0.08 -11.34 -8.76
N ARG A 107 0.35 -11.04 -9.98
CA ARG A 107 0.52 -12.06 -11.02
C ARG A 107 1.50 -13.16 -10.59
N ALA A 108 1.18 -14.40 -10.92
CA ALA A 108 2.01 -15.57 -10.62
C ALA A 108 3.29 -15.63 -11.48
N SER A 109 3.27 -15.01 -12.66
CA SER A 109 4.39 -15.03 -13.62
C SER A 109 4.80 -13.63 -14.07
N LEU A 110 6.10 -13.49 -14.35
CA LEU A 110 6.70 -12.34 -15.02
C LEU A 110 6.28 -12.29 -16.50
N PRO A 111 6.46 -11.15 -17.19
CA PRO A 111 6.20 -11.07 -18.64
C PRO A 111 6.97 -12.11 -19.47
N SER A 112 8.11 -12.60 -18.96
CA SER A 112 8.89 -13.67 -19.59
C SER A 112 8.34 -15.08 -19.37
N GLY A 113 7.17 -15.23 -18.72
CA GLY A 113 6.57 -16.52 -18.37
C GLY A 113 7.17 -17.20 -17.12
N ARG A 114 8.35 -16.77 -16.66
CA ARG A 114 8.99 -17.27 -15.43
C ARG A 114 8.11 -17.01 -14.21
N LYS A 115 8.12 -17.94 -13.26
CA LYS A 115 7.45 -17.77 -11.97
C LYS A 115 7.97 -16.51 -11.27
N LYS A 116 7.05 -15.72 -10.72
CA LYS A 116 7.38 -14.55 -9.93
C LYS A 116 7.79 -14.98 -8.52
N GLU A 117 9.09 -14.92 -8.26
CA GLU A 117 9.66 -15.33 -6.98
C GLU A 117 9.67 -14.20 -5.95
N ASN A 118 9.78 -12.95 -6.43
CA ASN A 118 9.87 -11.77 -5.58
C ASN A 118 8.69 -10.83 -5.82
N HIS A 119 8.11 -10.35 -4.73
CA HIS A 119 7.19 -9.22 -4.72
C HIS A 119 7.44 -8.44 -3.44
N TYR A 120 7.01 -7.18 -3.44
CA TYR A 120 7.25 -6.28 -2.33
C TYR A 120 5.95 -5.55 -2.03
N ALA A 121 5.85 -4.98 -0.84
CA ALA A 121 4.75 -4.09 -0.50
C ALA A 121 5.27 -2.83 0.19
N LEU A 122 4.65 -1.69 -0.14
CA LEU A 122 4.76 -0.49 0.67
C LEU A 122 3.94 -0.66 1.95
N VAL A 123 4.49 -0.19 3.07
CA VAL A 123 3.80 -0.14 4.36
C VAL A 123 3.20 1.25 4.52
N CYS A 124 1.89 1.34 4.30
CA CYS A 124 1.19 2.61 4.23
C CYS A 124 0.30 2.83 5.45
N PHE A 125 0.19 4.09 5.88
CA PHE A 125 -0.76 4.55 6.88
C PHE A 125 -1.56 5.75 6.36
N SER A 126 -2.87 5.75 6.62
CA SER A 126 -3.72 6.92 6.41
C SER A 126 -4.86 6.96 7.44
N ASP A 127 -4.99 8.12 8.06
CA ASP A 127 -6.10 8.52 8.92
C ASP A 127 -7.35 8.93 8.13
N ARG A 128 -7.20 9.18 6.82
CA ARG A 128 -8.27 9.57 5.89
C ARG A 128 -8.68 8.38 5.02
N ALA A 129 -9.96 8.35 4.64
CA ALA A 129 -10.45 7.38 3.65
C ALA A 129 -9.75 7.61 2.30
N LEU A 130 -9.30 6.54 1.65
CA LEU A 130 -8.48 6.60 0.44
C LEU A 130 -9.27 7.14 -0.77
N ASP A 131 -10.55 6.77 -0.86
CA ASP A 131 -11.47 7.13 -1.94
C ASP A 131 -12.10 8.52 -1.78
N ALA A 132 -12.05 9.10 -0.57
CA ALA A 132 -12.56 10.44 -0.29
C ALA A 132 -11.48 11.55 -0.41
N GLN A 133 -10.23 11.19 -0.71
CA GLN A 133 -9.18 12.19 -0.89
C GLN A 133 -9.40 12.91 -2.23
N GLN A 134 -9.54 14.24 -2.17
CA GLN A 134 -9.48 15.11 -3.33
C GLN A 134 -8.17 15.88 -3.26
N GLU A 135 -7.24 15.56 -4.15
CA GLU A 135 -5.94 16.21 -4.23
C GLU A 135 -5.86 17.03 -5.52
N ASP A 136 -5.88 18.36 -5.38
CA ASP A 136 -5.69 19.30 -6.49
C ASP A 136 -4.20 19.48 -6.83
N THR A 137 -3.51 18.36 -7.00
CA THR A 137 -2.07 18.32 -7.26
C THR A 137 -1.80 17.38 -8.43
N CYS A 138 -0.91 17.80 -9.33
CA CYS A 138 -0.42 16.97 -10.41
C CYS A 138 1.09 16.78 -10.33
N ILE A 139 1.55 15.62 -10.77
CA ILE A 139 2.95 15.24 -10.82
C ILE A 139 3.41 15.20 -12.26
N ASP A 140 4.37 16.05 -12.60
CA ASP A 140 5.11 15.94 -13.86
C ASP A 140 6.42 15.16 -13.62
N PRO A 141 6.59 13.96 -14.21
CA PRO A 141 7.79 13.15 -14.04
C PRO A 141 9.08 13.81 -14.52
N ARG A 142 9.01 14.79 -15.43
CA ARG A 142 10.18 15.51 -15.96
C ARG A 142 10.89 16.30 -14.86
N HIS A 143 10.14 16.75 -13.86
CA HIS A 143 10.61 17.51 -12.71
C HIS A 143 11.03 16.64 -11.52
N LEU A 144 11.02 15.31 -11.69
CA LEU A 144 11.43 14.35 -10.69
C LEU A 144 12.77 13.71 -11.02
N ARG A 145 13.54 13.40 -9.99
CA ARG A 145 14.72 12.52 -10.08
C ARG A 145 14.65 11.45 -9.03
N ASN A 146 15.07 10.24 -9.39
CA ASN A 146 15.26 9.18 -8.42
C ASN A 146 16.32 9.61 -7.39
N ILE A 147 16.01 9.48 -6.09
CA ILE A 147 16.86 10.05 -5.03
C ILE A 147 18.27 9.46 -5.01
N THR A 148 18.41 8.17 -5.32
CA THR A 148 19.68 7.44 -5.21
C THR A 148 20.54 7.57 -6.44
N THR A 149 19.93 7.50 -7.63
CA THR A 149 20.67 7.54 -8.91
C THR A 149 20.79 8.94 -9.49
N ASN A 150 19.99 9.89 -8.99
CA ASN A 150 19.80 11.23 -9.56
C ASN A 150 19.40 11.23 -11.06
N LYS A 151 18.92 10.10 -11.58
CA LYS A 151 18.47 9.93 -12.97
C LYS A 151 16.97 10.24 -13.11
N PRO A 152 16.50 10.63 -14.32
CA PRO A 152 15.08 10.66 -14.63
C PRO A 152 14.42 9.31 -14.41
N LEU A 153 13.12 9.31 -14.15
CA LEU A 153 12.36 8.07 -14.00
C LEU A 153 12.17 7.40 -15.36
N GLY A 154 12.51 6.12 -15.44
CA GLY A 154 12.21 5.30 -16.61
C GLY A 154 10.69 5.12 -16.77
N PRO A 155 10.19 4.95 -18.01
CA PRO A 155 8.76 4.78 -18.26
C PRO A 155 8.18 3.54 -17.57
N SER A 156 8.99 2.51 -17.37
CA SER A 156 8.63 1.26 -16.69
C SER A 156 8.71 1.34 -15.16
N GLN A 157 9.26 2.41 -14.58
CA GLN A 157 9.34 2.56 -13.13
C GLN A 157 7.99 2.99 -12.59
N VAL A 158 7.28 2.03 -12.02
CA VAL A 158 5.93 2.22 -11.45
C VAL A 158 6.00 2.85 -10.06
N THR A 159 6.99 2.47 -9.24
CA THR A 159 7.20 2.99 -7.88
C THR A 159 8.64 3.43 -7.68
N ALA A 160 8.87 4.62 -7.12
CA ALA A 160 10.21 5.12 -6.81
C ALA A 160 10.19 6.19 -5.69
N VAL A 161 11.28 6.30 -4.94
CA VAL A 161 11.54 7.47 -4.08
C VAL A 161 12.21 8.55 -4.92
N VAL A 162 11.63 9.75 -4.91
CA VAL A 162 11.98 10.84 -5.82
C VAL A 162 12.22 12.14 -5.07
N ARG A 163 13.08 12.98 -5.64
CA ARG A 163 13.22 14.39 -5.27
C ARG A 163 12.62 15.28 -6.35
N VAL A 164 12.02 16.38 -5.91
CA VAL A 164 11.51 17.45 -6.79
C VAL A 164 12.67 18.39 -7.17
N LEU A 165 12.86 18.65 -8.46
CA LEU A 165 13.87 19.59 -8.95
C LEU A 165 13.37 21.03 -8.99
N SER A 166 12.10 21.22 -9.31
CA SER A 166 11.47 22.54 -9.37
C SER A 166 10.00 22.39 -9.02
N GLN A 167 9.54 23.19 -8.05
CA GLN A 167 8.12 23.36 -7.79
C GLN A 167 7.59 24.35 -8.81
N LYS A 168 6.85 23.87 -9.81
CA LYS A 168 6.05 24.73 -10.65
C LYS A 168 4.58 24.51 -10.31
N ASP A 169 3.84 25.60 -10.16
CA ASP A 169 2.39 25.59 -10.11
C ASP A 169 1.88 25.43 -11.56
N GLU A 170 2.01 24.23 -12.13
CA GLU A 170 1.47 23.92 -13.45
C GLU A 170 0.15 23.15 -13.31
N SER A 171 -0.87 23.60 -14.06
CA SER A 171 -2.12 22.87 -14.25
C SER A 171 -1.84 21.50 -14.85
N CYS A 172 -2.64 20.47 -14.50
CA CYS A 172 -2.49 19.14 -15.07
C CYS A 172 -2.51 19.17 -16.60
N ASP A 173 -1.35 18.98 -17.22
CA ASP A 173 -1.23 18.83 -18.67
C ASP A 173 -1.33 17.34 -19.05
N SER A 174 -1.31 17.05 -20.35
CA SER A 174 -1.39 15.67 -20.88
C SER A 174 -0.20 14.78 -20.51
N LYS A 175 0.86 15.35 -19.91
CA LYS A 175 2.08 14.64 -19.48
C LYS A 175 2.18 14.51 -17.97
N SER A 176 1.22 15.09 -17.26
CA SER A 176 1.14 15.10 -15.81
C SER A 176 0.21 14.00 -15.31
N TYR A 177 0.45 13.60 -14.06
CA TYR A 177 -0.33 12.58 -13.37
C TYR A 177 -1.13 13.24 -12.25
N ALA A 178 -2.45 13.16 -12.33
CA ALA A 178 -3.31 13.56 -11.22
C ALA A 178 -3.01 12.70 -9.99
N VAL A 179 -2.91 13.34 -8.83
CA VAL A 179 -2.82 12.63 -7.56
C VAL A 179 -4.21 12.14 -7.18
N SER A 180 -4.34 10.86 -6.88
CA SER A 180 -5.60 10.29 -6.38
C SER A 180 -5.67 10.36 -4.86
N PHE A 181 -4.61 9.95 -4.17
CA PHE A 181 -4.54 10.01 -2.72
C PHE A 181 -3.08 10.04 -2.26
N THR A 182 -2.88 10.49 -1.02
CA THR A 182 -1.60 10.51 -0.34
C THR A 182 -1.66 9.78 0.99
N THR A 183 -0.58 9.10 1.34
CA THR A 183 -0.45 8.38 2.61
C THR A 183 0.91 8.61 3.22
N GLN A 184 1.07 8.25 4.48
CA GLN A 184 2.38 8.14 5.12
C GLN A 184 2.95 6.75 4.82
N LEU A 185 4.26 6.66 4.60
CA LEU A 185 4.99 5.41 4.69
C LEU A 185 5.49 5.24 6.10
N CYS A 186 5.24 4.07 6.68
CA CYS A 186 5.67 3.72 8.03
C CYS A 186 6.83 2.72 7.96
N PRO A 187 7.87 2.82 8.81
CA PRO A 187 9.00 1.90 8.80
C PRO A 187 8.52 0.44 8.80
N PRO A 188 9.09 -0.47 8.01
CA PRO A 188 10.31 -0.33 7.21
C PRO A 188 10.10 0.31 5.82
N TYR A 189 8.96 0.95 5.57
CA TYR A 189 8.48 1.56 4.31
C TYR A 189 8.20 0.56 3.19
N CYS A 190 9.05 -0.45 3.03
CA CYS A 190 8.93 -1.48 2.03
C CYS A 190 9.35 -2.83 2.63
N VAL A 191 8.52 -3.85 2.45
CA VAL A 191 8.81 -5.24 2.86
C VAL A 191 8.91 -6.15 1.65
N GLN A 192 9.75 -7.18 1.73
CA GLN A 192 9.72 -8.29 0.77
C GLN A 192 8.61 -9.26 1.18
N LEU A 193 7.74 -9.61 0.24
CA LEU A 193 6.67 -10.57 0.43
C LEU A 193 7.18 -11.99 0.19
N ALA A 194 6.62 -12.94 0.93
CA ALA A 194 6.99 -14.35 0.91
C ALA A 194 5.74 -15.26 0.95
N GLN A 195 5.98 -16.55 0.75
CA GLN A 195 4.96 -17.62 0.75
C GLN A 195 3.76 -17.33 -0.16
N PRO A 196 4.00 -17.14 -1.49
CA PRO A 196 2.90 -16.94 -2.44
C PRO A 196 2.09 -18.23 -2.57
N VAL A 197 0.77 -18.13 -2.43
CA VAL A 197 -0.18 -19.22 -2.67
C VAL A 197 -0.99 -18.88 -3.92
N LEU A 198 -1.04 -19.82 -4.88
CA LEU A 198 -1.83 -19.66 -6.09
C LEU A 198 -3.33 -19.70 -5.74
N LEU A 199 -4.08 -18.71 -6.21
CA LEU A 199 -5.52 -18.66 -6.01
C LEU A 199 -6.24 -19.47 -7.10
N GLU A 200 -7.18 -20.30 -6.66
CA GLU A 200 -8.09 -21.02 -7.55
C GLU A 200 -9.05 -20.05 -8.25
N ALA A 201 -9.52 -20.42 -9.45
CA ALA A 201 -10.45 -19.61 -10.22
C ALA A 201 -11.75 -19.29 -9.46
N SER A 202 -12.27 -20.26 -8.69
CA SER A 202 -13.44 -20.07 -7.82
C SER A 202 -13.23 -18.94 -6.80
N LYS A 203 -12.04 -18.88 -6.20
CA LYS A 203 -11.65 -17.83 -5.25
C LYS A 203 -11.45 -16.48 -5.91
N LEU A 204 -10.92 -16.44 -7.13
CA LEU A 204 -10.81 -15.19 -7.90
C LEU A 204 -12.18 -14.60 -8.25
N ILE A 205 -13.15 -15.44 -8.61
CA ILE A 205 -14.54 -15.02 -8.84
C ILE A 205 -15.14 -14.46 -7.54
N GLU A 206 -14.96 -15.16 -6.43
CA GLU A 206 -15.44 -14.72 -5.11
C GLU A 206 -14.83 -13.39 -4.68
N ILE A 207 -13.50 -13.24 -4.82
CA ILE A 207 -12.78 -11.98 -4.56
C ILE A 207 -13.37 -10.87 -5.42
N LYS A 208 -13.50 -11.08 -6.73
CA LYS A 208 -14.02 -10.06 -7.64
C LYS A 208 -15.44 -9.63 -7.28
N ALA A 209 -16.33 -10.59 -7.01
CA ALA A 209 -17.72 -10.29 -6.65
C ALA A 209 -17.81 -9.42 -5.38
N ILE A 210 -17.03 -9.77 -4.34
CA ILE A 210 -16.98 -9.01 -3.08
C ILE A 210 -16.30 -7.66 -3.28
N SER A 211 -15.19 -7.58 -4.03
CA SER A 211 -14.54 -6.31 -4.36
C SER A 211 -15.48 -5.36 -5.11
N ASP A 212 -16.30 -5.87 -6.02
CA ASP A 212 -17.15 -5.04 -6.89
C ASP A 212 -18.44 -4.58 -6.21
N SER A 213 -19.04 -5.40 -5.34
CA SER A 213 -20.39 -5.17 -4.81
C SER A 213 -20.58 -5.48 -3.32
N GLY A 214 -19.56 -6.03 -2.66
CA GLY A 214 -19.60 -6.40 -1.26
C GLY A 214 -19.38 -5.23 -0.30
N ASN A 215 -19.30 -5.57 0.98
CA ASN A 215 -19.00 -4.62 2.06
C ASN A 215 -17.80 -5.12 2.90
N ILE A 216 -17.38 -4.29 3.86
CA ILE A 216 -16.24 -4.58 4.73
C ILE A 216 -16.38 -5.88 5.53
N GLU A 217 -17.59 -6.29 5.90
CA GLU A 217 -17.81 -7.52 6.68
C GLU A 217 -17.70 -8.78 5.80
N SER A 218 -18.28 -8.73 4.60
CA SER A 218 -18.09 -9.78 3.59
C SER A 218 -16.61 -9.92 3.22
N TRP A 219 -15.91 -8.79 3.07
CA TRP A 219 -14.47 -8.75 2.83
C TRP A 219 -13.68 -9.37 3.99
N ARG A 220 -13.98 -8.97 5.23
CA ARG A 220 -13.36 -9.50 6.45
C ARG A 220 -13.51 -11.02 6.50
N THR A 221 -14.71 -11.54 6.24
CA THR A 221 -14.99 -12.98 6.26
C THR A 221 -14.22 -13.71 5.16
N LEU A 222 -14.22 -13.18 3.94
CA LEU A 222 -13.46 -13.74 2.81
C LEU A 222 -11.97 -13.84 3.13
N VAL A 223 -11.34 -12.74 3.54
CA VAL A 223 -9.89 -12.71 3.80
C VAL A 223 -9.52 -13.65 4.94
N ARG A 224 -10.34 -13.70 6.01
CA ARG A 224 -10.16 -14.66 7.10
C ARG A 224 -10.21 -16.10 6.58
N HIS A 225 -11.17 -16.44 5.73
CA HIS A 225 -11.29 -17.79 5.17
C HIS A 225 -10.13 -18.16 4.24
N LEU A 226 -9.68 -17.22 3.40
CA LEU A 226 -8.52 -17.41 2.51
C LEU A 226 -7.24 -17.65 3.32
N ARG A 227 -7.10 -17.00 4.48
CA ARG A 227 -5.92 -17.11 5.33
C ARG A 227 -6.01 -18.19 6.41
N SER A 228 -7.19 -18.60 6.86
CA SER A 228 -7.34 -19.62 7.91
C SER A 228 -6.80 -20.97 7.49
N ARG A 229 -6.88 -21.31 6.19
CA ARG A 229 -6.26 -22.52 5.62
C ARG A 229 -4.72 -22.53 5.69
N ILE A 230 -4.09 -21.40 6.00
CA ILE A 230 -2.65 -21.25 6.19
C ILE A 230 -2.30 -21.22 7.70
N VAL A 231 -3.27 -20.90 8.56
CA VAL A 231 -3.11 -20.64 10.01
C VAL A 231 -3.42 -21.87 10.89
N ASP A 232 -3.78 -23.03 10.32
CA ASP A 232 -3.86 -24.31 11.06
C ASP A 232 -2.48 -24.82 11.58
N ARG A 233 -1.51 -23.92 11.79
CA ARG A 233 -0.19 -24.24 12.32
C ARG A 233 0.34 -23.39 13.48
N ILE A 234 -0.08 -22.16 13.78
CA ILE A 234 0.54 -21.38 14.89
C ILE A 234 -0.43 -20.34 15.50
N ASP A 235 -0.38 -20.26 16.84
CA ASP A 235 -1.10 -19.35 17.72
C ASP A 235 -0.97 -17.86 17.38
N TRP A 236 -2.09 -17.16 17.57
CA TRP A 236 -2.25 -15.74 17.37
C TRP A 236 -1.46 -14.92 18.40
N VAL A 237 -0.20 -14.62 18.09
CA VAL A 237 0.45 -13.44 18.67
C VAL A 237 0.09 -12.26 17.77
N GLN A 238 -0.26 -11.12 18.38
CA GLN A 238 -0.26 -9.82 17.71
C GLN A 238 1.13 -9.58 17.13
N CYS A 239 1.40 -10.13 15.94
CA CYS A 239 2.50 -9.70 15.10
C CYS A 239 2.07 -8.36 14.55
N THR A 240 2.15 -7.32 15.37
CA THR A 240 2.53 -6.00 14.87
C THR A 240 3.72 -6.29 13.95
N LEU A 241 3.65 -5.82 12.70
CA LEU A 241 4.89 -5.61 11.95
C LEU A 241 5.84 -4.97 12.97
N ASP A 242 7.02 -5.55 13.17
CA ASP A 242 7.98 -5.03 14.12
C ASP A 242 8.52 -3.73 13.48
N LEU A 243 7.71 -2.67 13.53
CA LEU A 243 7.90 -1.39 12.84
C LEU A 243 9.06 -0.59 13.48
N GLY A 244 9.86 -1.22 14.35
CA GLY A 244 10.74 -0.56 15.30
C GLY A 244 9.92 0.18 16.36
N GLU A 245 10.44 0.27 17.58
CA GLU A 245 9.85 1.12 18.62
C GLU A 245 9.77 2.57 18.12
N ILE A 246 8.59 2.97 17.65
CA ILE A 246 8.24 4.38 17.60
C ILE A 246 7.89 4.75 19.04
N SER A 247 8.88 5.21 19.78
CA SER A 247 8.64 6.03 20.97
C SER A 247 8.03 7.35 20.49
N MET A 248 6.72 7.34 20.22
CA MET A 248 5.96 8.59 20.22
C MET A 248 5.84 9.04 21.67
N PRO A 249 6.19 10.29 22.02
CA PRO A 249 5.82 10.81 23.33
C PRO A 249 4.29 10.76 23.43
N LEU A 250 3.80 9.91 24.33
CA LEU A 250 2.42 9.87 24.79
C LEU A 250 2.10 11.23 25.41
N ASP A 251 1.43 12.09 24.68
CA ASP A 251 0.89 13.35 25.22
C ASP A 251 -0.51 13.64 24.64
N TRP A 252 -1.33 12.59 24.48
CA TRP A 252 -2.71 12.72 23.99
C TRP A 252 -3.78 12.14 24.91
N GLU A 253 -3.44 11.66 26.12
CA GLU A 253 -4.43 11.07 27.04
C GLU A 253 -5.04 12.01 28.09
N ASP A 254 -4.63 13.28 28.21
CA ASP A 254 -5.06 14.12 29.36
C ASP A 254 -6.16 15.16 29.11
N LYS A 255 -7.05 15.00 28.11
CA LYS A 255 -8.16 15.96 27.91
C LYS A 255 -9.57 15.42 27.65
N VAL A 256 -9.86 14.15 27.93
CA VAL A 256 -11.24 13.63 27.75
C VAL A 256 -11.91 13.12 29.04
N ASN A 257 -11.24 13.13 30.19
CA ASN A 257 -11.82 12.66 31.47
C ASN A 257 -11.90 13.73 32.57
N SER A 258 -12.57 14.87 32.32
CA SER A 258 -12.90 15.82 33.41
C SER A 258 -14.27 16.48 33.34
N LEU A 259 -15.23 15.92 32.59
CA LEU A 259 -16.62 16.40 32.61
C LEU A 259 -17.63 15.24 32.60
N ALA A 260 -17.64 14.46 33.68
CA ALA A 260 -18.84 13.75 34.11
C ALA A 260 -18.74 13.44 35.61
N PHE A 261 -19.87 13.56 36.30
CA PHE A 261 -20.12 13.33 37.73
C PHE A 261 -19.85 14.48 38.69
N GLN A 262 -20.85 15.37 38.83
CA GLN A 262 -21.35 15.76 40.15
C GLN A 262 -22.76 16.39 40.02
N TYR A 263 -23.78 15.63 40.45
CA TYR A 263 -25.04 16.17 40.96
C TYR A 263 -25.31 15.45 42.28
N PRO A 264 -25.45 16.14 43.41
CA PRO A 264 -26.09 15.58 44.59
C PRO A 264 -27.59 15.92 44.60
N TYR A 265 -28.38 14.92 44.94
CA TYR A 265 -29.72 15.10 45.48
C TYR A 265 -29.63 15.49 46.96
N LEU A 266 -30.60 16.33 47.36
CA LEU A 266 -30.94 16.86 48.69
C LEU A 266 -30.21 18.13 49.14
#